data_AF-A0A955HJN4-F1
#
_entry.id   AF-A0A955HJN4-F1
#
_cell.length_a   1.000
_cell.length_b   1.000
_cell.length_c   1.000
_cell.angle_alpha   90.00
_cell.angle_beta   90.00
_cell.angle_gamma   90.00
#
_symmetry.space_group_name_H-M   'P 1'
#
loop_
_entity.id
_entity.type
_entity.pdbx_description
1 polymer ?
#
loop_
_entity_poly.entity_id
_entity_poly.type
_entity_poly.pdbx_seq_one_letter_code
_entity_poly.pdbx_strand_id
1 'polypeptide(L)'
;LPTDVQFVETFDNDQGLDRFDKYVFHRNVDIHNFGGFSGGSWTGDHDESCGSPDTQRNLDWYPNYTQAQRQNAFYTCRNHMMTSMGDVDAYSIVAFSPKQVFVNPTIVCIDVNLTNLGTRQWWKIGVVKDGANFMVSDVSASDLPDITGSDKVIASWSGPGAFPAKLRIGNSGSNGPTANPTPNDKATRHEVCLKENSNNTITFTVAGVSLTRPGQFPEGNVRVYFYDHNYTP
;
A
#
# COMPACT_ATOMS: atom_id res chain seq x y z
N LEU A 1 -19.23 13.35 -9.49
CA LEU A 1 -18.67 13.17 -8.13
C LEU A 1 -19.33 14.19 -7.21
N PRO A 2 -19.52 13.91 -5.91
CA PRO A 2 -19.85 14.94 -4.94
C PRO A 2 -18.87 16.11 -5.02
N THR A 3 -19.29 17.33 -4.66
CA THR A 3 -18.50 18.56 -4.83
C THR A 3 -17.14 18.55 -4.15
N ASP A 4 -16.97 17.73 -3.10
CA ASP A 4 -15.74 17.67 -2.29
C ASP A 4 -14.85 16.46 -2.62
N VAL A 5 -15.14 15.76 -3.72
CA VAL A 5 -14.45 14.52 -4.10
C VAL A 5 -13.64 14.74 -5.37
N GLN A 6 -12.31 14.68 -5.25
CA GLN A 6 -11.39 14.87 -6.37
C GLN A 6 -11.25 13.61 -7.23
N PHE A 7 -11.33 12.41 -6.64
CA PHE A 7 -11.15 11.14 -7.34
C PHE A 7 -11.89 10.02 -6.61
N VAL A 8 -12.51 9.12 -7.38
CA VAL A 8 -13.02 7.82 -6.90
C VAL A 8 -12.72 6.80 -7.99
N GLU A 9 -12.29 5.63 -7.55
CA GLU A 9 -12.29 4.42 -8.36
C GLU A 9 -13.04 3.32 -7.62
N THR A 10 -13.99 2.70 -8.29
CA THR A 10 -14.78 1.57 -7.78
C THR A 10 -14.49 0.28 -8.53
N PHE A 11 -13.65 0.33 -9.58
CA PHE A 11 -13.26 -0.78 -10.44
C PHE A 11 -14.45 -1.49 -11.11
N ASP A 12 -15.54 -0.76 -11.37
CA ASP A 12 -16.77 -1.30 -11.95
C ASP A 12 -16.48 -2.07 -13.24
N ASN A 13 -17.10 -3.25 -13.36
CA ASN A 13 -16.92 -4.20 -14.47
C ASN A 13 -15.47 -4.67 -14.64
N ASP A 14 -14.74 -4.77 -13.54
CA ASP A 14 -13.35 -5.21 -13.50
C ASP A 14 -12.41 -4.35 -14.38
N GLN A 15 -12.68 -3.04 -14.46
CA GLN A 15 -11.86 -2.07 -15.19
C GLN A 15 -11.18 -1.06 -14.25
N GLY A 16 -10.39 -0.13 -14.80
CA GLY A 16 -9.86 1.03 -14.07
C GLY A 16 -8.38 0.95 -13.70
N LEU A 17 -7.71 -0.20 -13.86
CA LEU A 17 -6.26 -0.33 -13.62
C LEU A 17 -5.41 0.61 -14.47
N ASP A 18 -5.90 1.01 -15.63
CA ASP A 18 -5.26 1.95 -16.55
C ASP A 18 -5.23 3.39 -16.00
N ARG A 19 -6.06 3.71 -15.01
CA ARG A 19 -6.08 5.00 -14.32
C ARG A 19 -5.02 5.12 -13.22
N PHE A 20 -4.25 4.05 -13.00
CA PHE A 20 -3.20 3.99 -11.99
C PHE A 20 -1.82 3.81 -12.61
N ASP A 21 -0.84 4.47 -12.01
CA ASP A 21 0.55 4.07 -12.13
C ASP A 21 0.80 2.93 -11.14
N LYS A 22 1.47 1.87 -11.62
CA LYS A 22 1.66 0.61 -10.89
C LYS A 22 3.12 0.26 -10.83
N TYR A 23 3.59 -0.07 -9.64
CA TYR A 23 4.98 -0.33 -9.34
C TYR A 23 5.09 -1.65 -8.59
N VAL A 24 5.99 -2.51 -9.06
CA VAL A 24 6.44 -3.70 -8.34
C VAL A 24 7.92 -3.51 -8.08
N PHE A 25 8.30 -3.71 -6.83
CA PHE A 25 9.64 -3.47 -6.34
C PHE A 25 10.12 -4.63 -5.48
N HIS A 26 11.36 -5.06 -5.73
CA HIS A 26 12.07 -6.13 -5.05
C HIS A 26 13.39 -5.54 -4.53
N ARG A 27 13.54 -5.38 -3.22
CA ARG A 27 14.65 -4.63 -2.61
C ARG A 27 16.03 -5.11 -3.05
N ASN A 28 16.26 -6.41 -2.95
CA ASN A 28 17.58 -6.98 -3.17
C ASN A 28 17.93 -7.01 -4.66
N VAL A 29 16.91 -7.02 -5.52
CA VAL A 29 17.07 -7.00 -6.98
C VAL A 29 17.21 -5.57 -7.50
N ASP A 30 16.28 -4.68 -7.15
CA ASP A 30 16.13 -3.36 -7.76
C ASP A 30 16.99 -2.27 -7.10
N ILE A 31 17.33 -2.40 -5.80
CA ILE A 31 18.24 -1.45 -5.11
C ILE A 31 19.64 -2.04 -4.93
N HIS A 32 19.75 -3.24 -4.36
CA HIS A 32 21.05 -3.76 -3.93
C HIS A 32 21.76 -4.61 -4.97
N ASN A 33 21.05 -5.09 -5.99
CA ASN A 33 21.54 -6.01 -7.03
C ASN A 33 22.36 -7.18 -6.44
N PHE A 34 21.87 -7.75 -5.34
CA PHE A 34 22.50 -8.92 -4.72
C PHE A 34 22.38 -10.12 -5.66
N GLY A 35 23.47 -10.87 -5.84
CA GLY A 35 23.46 -12.08 -6.66
C GLY A 35 22.71 -13.23 -5.98
N GLY A 36 22.18 -14.17 -6.77
CA GLY A 36 21.63 -15.44 -6.28
C GLY A 36 20.11 -15.57 -6.24
N PHE A 37 19.36 -14.57 -6.72
CA PHE A 37 17.89 -14.67 -6.85
C PHE A 37 17.50 -15.31 -8.18
N SER A 38 16.71 -16.39 -8.10
CA SER A 38 16.18 -17.10 -9.27
C SER A 38 14.77 -16.66 -9.66
N GLY A 39 14.12 -15.83 -8.85
CA GLY A 39 12.69 -15.59 -8.93
C GLY A 39 11.87 -16.71 -8.29
N GLY A 40 10.55 -16.63 -8.43
CA GLY A 40 9.61 -17.52 -7.76
C GLY A 40 8.18 -17.40 -8.28
N SER A 41 7.33 -18.29 -7.79
CA SER A 41 5.90 -18.30 -8.08
C SER A 41 5.11 -18.39 -6.79
N TRP A 42 3.97 -17.70 -6.75
CA TRP A 42 3.03 -17.67 -5.64
C TRP A 42 1.61 -17.60 -6.16
N THR A 43 0.64 -17.55 -5.25
CA THR A 43 -0.77 -17.51 -5.62
C THR A 43 -1.40 -16.17 -5.27
N GLY A 44 -2.24 -15.65 -6.17
CA GLY A 44 -3.21 -14.60 -5.87
C GLY A 44 -4.60 -15.19 -5.63
N ASP A 45 -5.41 -14.51 -4.83
CA ASP A 45 -6.82 -14.86 -4.62
C ASP A 45 -7.63 -14.63 -5.91
N HIS A 46 -8.64 -15.48 -6.11
CA HIS A 46 -9.42 -15.63 -7.34
C HIS A 46 -8.63 -16.20 -8.52
N ASP A 47 -9.14 -17.27 -9.12
CA ASP A 47 -8.67 -17.78 -10.41
C ASP A 47 -8.87 -16.77 -11.55
N GLU A 48 -8.36 -17.06 -12.76
CA GLU A 48 -8.48 -16.18 -13.93
C GLU A 48 -9.93 -15.88 -14.35
N SER A 49 -10.90 -16.70 -13.90
CA SER A 49 -12.33 -16.50 -14.13
C SER A 49 -13.02 -15.69 -13.02
N CYS A 50 -12.25 -15.14 -12.07
CA CYS A 50 -12.75 -14.43 -10.90
C CYS A 50 -13.77 -15.26 -10.10
N GLY A 51 -13.42 -16.53 -9.86
CA GLY A 51 -14.16 -17.50 -9.05
C GLY A 51 -14.27 -17.13 -7.55
N SER A 52 -14.50 -18.12 -6.69
CA SER A 52 -14.57 -17.94 -5.23
C SER A 52 -13.29 -17.27 -4.69
N PRO A 53 -13.33 -16.48 -3.59
CA PRO A 53 -12.12 -15.97 -2.92
C PRO A 53 -11.07 -17.03 -2.54
N ASP A 54 -11.48 -18.31 -2.46
CA ASP A 54 -10.58 -19.43 -2.16
C ASP A 54 -9.97 -20.09 -3.42
N THR A 55 -10.46 -19.73 -4.61
CA THR A 55 -9.77 -20.10 -5.86
C THR A 55 -8.51 -19.27 -6.01
N GLN A 56 -7.52 -19.80 -6.71
CA GLN A 56 -6.22 -19.18 -6.82
C GLN A 56 -5.78 -19.07 -8.27
N ARG A 57 -5.02 -18.02 -8.58
CA ARG A 57 -4.25 -17.89 -9.82
C ARG A 57 -2.77 -17.92 -9.52
N ASN A 58 -2.00 -18.51 -10.41
CA ASN A 58 -0.55 -18.49 -10.29
C ASN A 58 -0.02 -17.14 -10.76
N LEU A 59 0.89 -16.59 -9.96
CA LEU A 59 1.66 -15.40 -10.24
C LEU A 59 3.12 -15.76 -10.12
N ASP A 60 3.94 -15.10 -10.92
CA ASP A 60 5.35 -15.40 -11.01
C ASP A 60 6.17 -14.16 -11.30
N TRP A 61 7.41 -14.21 -10.85
CA TRP A 61 8.41 -13.22 -11.15
C TRP A 61 9.75 -13.89 -11.38
N TYR A 62 10.49 -13.39 -12.36
CA TYR A 62 11.86 -13.81 -12.63
C TYR A 62 12.75 -12.58 -12.87
N PRO A 63 14.08 -12.67 -12.62
CA PRO A 63 15.00 -11.53 -12.73
C PRO A 63 14.99 -10.79 -14.07
N ASN A 64 14.62 -11.48 -15.16
CA ASN A 64 14.52 -10.91 -16.50
C ASN A 64 13.15 -10.27 -16.80
N TYR A 65 12.20 -10.23 -15.84
CA TYR A 65 10.89 -9.62 -16.06
C TYR A 65 10.98 -8.10 -16.13
N THR A 66 10.46 -7.55 -17.23
CA THR A 66 10.20 -6.11 -17.39
C THR A 66 9.15 -5.64 -16.39
N GLN A 67 9.13 -4.34 -16.04
CA GLN A 67 8.08 -3.79 -15.18
C GLN A 67 6.67 -4.11 -15.68
N ALA A 68 6.44 -4.13 -16.99
CA ALA A 68 5.15 -4.49 -17.58
C ALA A 68 4.75 -5.94 -17.24
N GLN A 69 5.69 -6.89 -17.26
CA GLN A 69 5.42 -8.27 -16.85
C GLN A 69 5.19 -8.38 -15.34
N ARG A 70 5.94 -7.61 -14.53
CA ARG A 70 5.75 -7.58 -13.07
C ARG A 70 4.37 -7.06 -12.67
N GLN A 71 3.74 -6.22 -13.49
CA GLN A 71 2.40 -5.69 -13.23
C GLN A 71 1.29 -6.75 -13.22
N ASN A 72 1.57 -8.02 -13.55
CA ASN A 72 0.64 -9.15 -13.31
C ASN A 72 0.29 -9.33 -11.82
N ALA A 73 1.09 -8.76 -10.91
CA ALA A 73 0.75 -8.65 -9.49
C ALA A 73 -0.53 -7.81 -9.22
N PHE A 74 -1.01 -7.06 -10.21
CA PHE A 74 -2.25 -6.29 -10.16
C PHE A 74 -3.27 -6.86 -11.13
N TYR A 75 -4.49 -7.10 -10.65
CA TYR A 75 -5.60 -7.53 -11.47
C TYR A 75 -6.91 -7.02 -10.86
N THR A 76 -7.99 -7.11 -11.62
CA THR A 76 -9.34 -6.79 -11.17
C THR A 76 -10.18 -8.05 -11.11
N CYS A 77 -10.99 -8.17 -10.07
CA CYS A 77 -12.01 -9.21 -9.95
C CYS A 77 -13.16 -8.71 -9.09
N ARG A 78 -14.40 -8.97 -9.55
CA ARG A 78 -15.63 -8.67 -8.82
C ARG A 78 -15.73 -7.19 -8.39
N ASN A 79 -15.31 -6.28 -9.27
CA ASN A 79 -15.26 -4.83 -9.03
C ASN A 79 -14.29 -4.42 -7.92
N HIS A 80 -13.20 -5.16 -7.77
CA HIS A 80 -12.13 -4.83 -6.84
C HIS A 80 -10.79 -4.92 -7.55
N MET A 81 -9.88 -4.00 -7.22
CA MET A 81 -8.47 -4.22 -7.48
C MET A 81 -7.91 -5.22 -6.49
N MET A 82 -7.15 -6.17 -7.01
CA MET A 82 -6.41 -7.18 -6.29
C MET A 82 -4.92 -6.89 -6.45
N THR A 83 -4.20 -7.01 -5.34
CA THR A 83 -2.74 -7.05 -5.30
C THR A 83 -2.33 -8.41 -4.73
N SER A 84 -1.28 -9.01 -5.30
CA SER A 84 -0.66 -10.18 -4.70
C SER A 84 0.83 -10.18 -4.96
N MET A 85 1.59 -10.36 -3.88
CA MET A 85 3.04 -10.36 -3.90
C MET A 85 3.57 -11.46 -3.00
N GLY A 86 4.22 -12.44 -3.63
CA GLY A 86 4.89 -13.52 -2.94
C GLY A 86 6.26 -13.08 -2.43
N ASP A 87 6.91 -14.01 -1.74
CA ASP A 87 8.31 -13.88 -1.43
C ASP A 87 9.15 -14.14 -2.67
N VAL A 88 9.83 -13.11 -3.13
CA VAL A 88 10.77 -13.20 -4.25
C VAL A 88 12.19 -12.96 -3.77
N ASP A 89 12.36 -11.98 -2.87
CA ASP A 89 13.67 -11.49 -2.47
C ASP A 89 13.69 -10.87 -1.06
N ALA A 90 12.90 -11.43 -0.15
CA ALA A 90 12.68 -11.00 1.24
C ALA A 90 11.88 -9.71 1.44
N TYR A 91 12.05 -8.68 0.60
CA TYR A 91 11.31 -7.41 0.71
C TYR A 91 10.70 -7.03 -0.63
N SER A 92 9.42 -7.35 -0.80
CA SER A 92 8.67 -7.07 -2.02
C SER A 92 7.51 -6.12 -1.74
N ILE A 93 7.37 -5.11 -2.61
CA ILE A 93 6.40 -4.04 -2.47
C ILE A 93 5.61 -3.93 -3.76
N VAL A 94 4.29 -3.93 -3.63
CA VAL A 94 3.37 -3.47 -4.67
C VAL A 94 2.90 -2.07 -4.28
N ALA A 95 3.12 -1.10 -5.16
CA ALA A 95 2.68 0.27 -4.94
C ALA A 95 1.87 0.77 -6.14
N PHE A 96 0.86 1.56 -5.88
CA PHE A 96 0.01 2.11 -6.92
C PHE A 96 -0.48 3.51 -6.57
N SER A 97 -0.69 4.32 -7.61
CA SER A 97 -1.07 5.72 -7.48
C SER A 97 -2.08 6.07 -8.56
N PRO A 98 -3.21 6.72 -8.26
CA PRO A 98 -4.01 7.36 -9.29
C PRO A 98 -3.12 8.28 -10.13
N LYS A 99 -3.24 8.22 -11.47
CA LYS A 99 -2.50 9.11 -12.39
C LYS A 99 -2.80 10.60 -12.17
N GLN A 100 -3.92 10.89 -11.51
CA GLN A 100 -4.34 12.24 -11.17
C GLN A 100 -3.38 12.89 -10.16
N VAL A 101 -3.04 14.15 -10.43
CA VAL A 101 -2.43 15.05 -9.46
C VAL A 101 -3.55 15.71 -8.65
N PHE A 102 -3.41 15.72 -7.34
CA PHE A 102 -4.37 16.28 -6.40
C PHE A 102 -3.93 17.66 -5.94
N VAL A 103 -4.89 18.54 -5.67
CA VAL A 103 -4.63 19.88 -5.14
C VAL A 103 -5.24 19.96 -3.75
N ASN A 104 -4.41 20.14 -2.73
CA ASN A 104 -4.82 20.26 -1.33
C ASN A 104 -5.88 19.22 -0.89
N PRO A 105 -5.67 17.90 -1.11
CA PRO A 105 -6.56 16.91 -0.56
C PRO A 105 -6.52 16.98 0.97
N THR A 106 -7.64 16.76 1.65
CA THR A 106 -7.67 16.72 3.12
C THR A 106 -7.90 15.31 3.66
N ILE A 107 -8.39 14.40 2.82
CA ILE A 107 -8.65 13.00 3.16
C ILE A 107 -8.28 12.13 1.98
N VAL A 108 -7.61 11.02 2.27
CA VAL A 108 -7.32 9.93 1.34
C VAL A 108 -7.73 8.64 2.01
N CYS A 109 -8.57 7.85 1.35
CA CYS A 109 -9.04 6.56 1.86
C CYS A 109 -8.92 5.47 0.81
N ILE A 110 -8.75 4.24 1.29
CA ILE A 110 -8.84 3.01 0.50
C ILE A 110 -9.55 1.94 1.33
N ASP A 111 -10.44 1.19 0.68
CA ASP A 111 -11.03 0.00 1.27
C ASP A 111 -10.16 -1.20 0.95
N VAL A 112 -9.61 -1.83 1.98
CA VAL A 112 -8.73 -2.99 1.83
C VAL A 112 -9.23 -4.17 2.64
N ASN A 113 -8.92 -5.38 2.18
CA ASN A 113 -9.03 -6.55 3.02
C ASN A 113 -7.82 -6.64 3.93
N LEU A 114 -8.06 -6.86 5.22
CA LEU A 114 -6.99 -6.96 6.22
C LEU A 114 -6.91 -8.38 6.82
N THR A 115 -7.21 -9.41 6.00
CA THR A 115 -6.99 -10.80 6.41
C THR A 115 -5.54 -10.96 6.85
N ASN A 116 -5.32 -11.67 7.95
CA ASN A 116 -3.98 -12.01 8.38
C ASN A 116 -3.43 -13.11 7.47
N LEU A 117 -2.54 -12.77 6.54
CA LEU A 117 -1.87 -13.74 5.68
C LEU A 117 -0.53 -14.21 6.28
N GLY A 118 -0.26 -13.90 7.54
CA GLY A 118 0.95 -14.28 8.25
C GLY A 118 1.72 -13.09 8.81
N THR A 119 2.90 -13.38 9.35
CA THR A 119 3.76 -12.34 9.92
C THR A 119 4.18 -11.36 8.84
N ARG A 120 4.29 -10.07 9.21
CA ARG A 120 5.00 -9.04 8.42
C ARG A 120 4.30 -8.61 7.11
N GLN A 121 3.02 -8.29 7.23
CA GLN A 121 2.27 -7.52 6.21
C GLN A 121 2.18 -6.05 6.61
N TRP A 122 2.27 -5.13 5.65
CA TRP A 122 2.00 -3.72 5.88
C TRP A 122 1.15 -3.08 4.78
N TRP A 123 0.24 -2.20 5.19
CA TRP A 123 -0.44 -1.25 4.30
C TRP A 123 0.04 0.16 4.61
N LYS A 124 0.31 0.95 3.57
CA LYS A 124 0.71 2.36 3.71
C LYS A 124 -0.09 3.28 2.81
N ILE A 125 -0.32 4.50 3.29
CA ILE A 125 -0.81 5.62 2.49
C ILE A 125 0.27 6.72 2.53
N GLY A 126 0.68 7.17 1.35
CA GLY A 126 1.59 8.30 1.18
C GLY A 126 0.90 9.44 0.44
N VAL A 127 1.00 10.65 0.99
CA VAL A 127 0.69 11.90 0.29
C VAL A 127 2.01 12.60 0.04
N VAL A 128 2.40 12.73 -1.22
CA VAL A 128 3.75 13.11 -1.64
C VAL A 128 3.64 14.27 -2.63
N LYS A 129 4.46 15.30 -2.48
CA LYS A 129 4.53 16.41 -3.42
C LYS A 129 4.82 15.90 -4.83
N ASP A 130 4.13 16.45 -5.82
CA ASP A 130 4.33 16.03 -7.21
C ASP A 130 5.79 16.24 -7.65
N GLY A 131 6.36 15.23 -8.31
CA GLY A 131 7.78 15.17 -8.67
C GLY A 131 8.77 14.84 -7.54
N ALA A 132 8.33 14.73 -6.28
CA ALA A 132 9.19 14.27 -5.19
C ALA A 132 9.37 12.73 -5.24
N ASN A 133 10.43 12.24 -4.58
CA ASN A 133 10.64 10.80 -4.44
C ASN A 133 9.57 10.22 -3.54
N PHE A 134 8.70 9.37 -4.10
CA PHE A 134 7.61 8.74 -3.35
C PHE A 134 8.07 7.60 -2.43
N MET A 135 9.34 7.18 -2.56
CA MET A 135 10.03 6.17 -1.75
C MET A 135 9.37 4.79 -1.73
N VAL A 136 10.17 3.79 -2.08
CA VAL A 136 9.77 2.38 -2.08
C VAL A 136 10.84 1.58 -1.32
N SER A 137 10.84 1.69 0.01
CA SER A 137 11.61 0.78 0.85
C SER A 137 10.93 0.59 2.20
N ASP A 138 10.88 -0.67 2.63
CA ASP A 138 10.41 -1.07 3.96
C ASP A 138 11.55 -1.11 4.99
N VAL A 139 12.78 -1.25 4.52
CA VAL A 139 13.96 -1.11 5.36
C VAL A 139 14.07 0.36 5.60
N SER A 140 13.75 0.74 6.83
CA SER A 140 13.92 2.05 7.43
C SER A 140 12.71 3.00 7.49
N ALA A 141 11.51 2.47 7.75
CA ALA A 141 10.61 3.17 8.68
C ALA A 141 11.18 3.24 10.13
N SER A 142 12.44 2.83 10.34
CA SER A 142 13.29 3.00 11.53
C SER A 142 14.56 3.84 11.27
N ASP A 143 15.21 3.73 10.10
CA ASP A 143 16.47 4.45 9.76
C ASP A 143 16.33 5.60 8.74
N LEU A 144 15.12 5.96 8.28
CA LEU A 144 14.92 7.17 7.47
C LEU A 144 14.60 8.33 8.42
N PRO A 145 15.54 9.25 8.68
CA PRO A 145 15.11 10.60 9.02
C PRO A 145 14.21 11.08 7.85
N ASP A 146 13.04 11.65 8.17
CA ASP A 146 12.18 12.37 7.22
C ASP A 146 11.14 11.58 6.37
N ILE A 147 10.32 10.71 6.97
CA ILE A 147 9.03 10.29 6.35
C ILE A 147 7.82 11.18 6.70
N THR A 148 8.08 12.26 7.44
CA THR A 148 7.24 13.47 7.51
C THR A 148 8.17 14.63 7.23
N GLY A 149 7.89 15.37 6.17
CA GLY A 149 8.68 16.52 5.76
C GLY A 149 7.83 17.47 4.92
N SER A 150 8.45 18.55 4.43
CA SER A 150 7.75 19.51 3.56
C SER A 150 7.28 18.90 2.22
N ASP A 151 7.79 17.72 1.86
CA ASP A 151 7.56 17.06 0.58
C ASP A 151 6.71 15.78 0.69
N LYS A 152 6.51 15.20 1.88
CA LYS A 152 5.74 13.96 2.05
C LYS A 152 5.22 13.73 3.46
N VAL A 153 4.11 13.00 3.52
CA VAL A 153 3.63 12.30 4.72
C VAL A 153 3.31 10.87 4.35
N ILE A 154 3.83 9.92 5.13
CA ILE A 154 3.52 8.51 4.99
C ILE A 154 3.00 7.98 6.33
N ALA A 155 1.88 7.28 6.26
CA ALA A 155 1.32 6.53 7.37
C ALA A 155 1.27 5.04 7.03
N SER A 156 1.49 4.20 8.04
CA SER A 156 1.56 2.76 7.86
C SER A 156 0.84 2.03 8.98
N TRP A 157 0.16 0.95 8.61
CA TRP A 157 -0.28 -0.09 9.52
C TRP A 157 0.46 -1.38 9.19
N SER A 158 0.80 -2.11 10.23
CA SER A 158 1.43 -3.41 10.15
C SER A 158 0.49 -4.45 10.74
N GLY A 159 0.29 -5.55 10.03
CA GLY A 159 -0.64 -6.61 10.38
C GLY A 159 -0.30 -7.36 11.68
N PRO A 160 -1.22 -8.21 12.16
CA PRO A 160 -0.97 -9.11 13.28
C PRO A 160 0.30 -9.95 13.03
N GLY A 161 1.23 -9.97 13.99
CA GLY A 161 2.50 -10.70 13.86
C GLY A 161 3.64 -9.95 13.15
N ALA A 162 3.40 -8.74 12.63
CA ALA A 162 4.48 -7.82 12.29
C ALA A 162 5.10 -7.21 13.56
N PHE A 163 6.39 -6.86 13.52
CA PHE A 163 7.06 -6.18 14.63
C PHE A 163 7.37 -4.73 14.26
N PRO A 164 6.80 -3.72 14.96
CA PRO A 164 5.67 -3.79 15.89
C PRO A 164 4.32 -3.65 15.17
N ALA A 165 3.34 -4.54 15.46
CA ALA A 165 1.96 -4.57 14.95
C ALA A 165 1.14 -3.32 15.35
N LYS A 166 1.45 -2.13 14.83
CA LYS A 166 0.97 -0.84 15.32
C LYS A 166 0.80 0.19 14.20
N LEU A 167 -0.10 1.15 14.41
CA LEU A 167 -0.22 2.31 13.53
C LEU A 167 0.99 3.23 13.68
N ARG A 168 1.41 3.85 12.58
CA ARG A 168 2.47 4.87 12.53
C ARG A 168 2.12 5.98 11.54
N ILE A 169 2.53 7.21 11.87
CA ILE A 169 2.60 8.36 10.96
C ILE A 169 4.01 8.88 11.09
N GLY A 170 4.77 8.88 10.00
CA GLY A 170 6.20 9.17 10.06
C GLY A 170 7.02 8.09 10.81
N ASN A 171 8.32 8.36 11.00
CA ASN A 171 9.29 7.47 11.68
C ASN A 171 9.59 7.98 13.10
N SER A 172 9.38 9.26 13.36
CA SER A 172 9.73 9.92 14.63
C SER A 172 8.76 9.65 15.79
N GLY A 173 7.68 8.89 15.57
CA GLY A 173 6.63 8.67 16.55
C GLY A 173 6.81 7.40 17.39
N SER A 174 6.46 7.47 18.69
CA SER A 174 6.17 6.27 19.47
C SER A 174 5.06 5.46 18.77
N ASN A 175 5.22 4.14 18.79
CA ASN A 175 4.27 3.25 18.13
C ASN A 175 2.82 3.54 18.59
N GLY A 176 1.89 3.64 17.64
CA GLY A 176 0.49 3.90 17.89
C GLY A 176 -0.28 2.70 18.48
N PRO A 177 -1.61 2.79 18.55
CA PRO A 177 -2.45 1.66 18.92
C PRO A 177 -2.34 0.54 17.88
N THR A 178 -2.74 -0.66 18.28
CA THR A 178 -2.84 -1.82 17.40
C THR A 178 -4.27 -1.90 16.85
N ALA A 179 -4.41 -2.00 15.53
CA ALA A 179 -5.65 -2.41 14.89
C ALA A 179 -5.56 -3.91 14.61
N ASN A 180 -6.52 -4.68 15.13
CA ASN A 180 -6.61 -6.14 14.98
C ASN A 180 -7.90 -6.50 14.22
N PRO A 181 -7.91 -6.36 12.88
CA PRO A 181 -9.01 -6.88 12.06
C PRO A 181 -9.07 -8.41 12.18
N THR A 182 -10.23 -8.99 11.88
CA THR A 182 -10.49 -10.42 12.06
C THR A 182 -9.48 -11.26 11.24
N PRO A 183 -8.74 -12.21 11.85
CA PRO A 183 -7.58 -12.85 11.21
C PRO A 183 -7.88 -13.65 9.93
N ASN A 184 -9.10 -14.18 9.76
CA ASN A 184 -9.43 -15.12 8.68
C ASN A 184 -10.62 -14.64 7.82
N ASP A 185 -10.80 -13.33 7.70
CA ASP A 185 -11.93 -12.75 6.99
C ASP A 185 -11.53 -12.13 5.65
N LYS A 186 -11.59 -12.94 4.58
CA LYS A 186 -11.29 -12.52 3.20
C LYS A 186 -12.39 -11.68 2.55
N ALA A 187 -13.57 -11.59 3.17
CA ALA A 187 -14.73 -10.91 2.62
C ALA A 187 -14.79 -9.46 3.10
N THR A 188 -14.63 -9.22 4.40
CA THR A 188 -14.78 -7.88 4.98
C THR A 188 -13.71 -6.94 4.44
N ARG A 189 -14.16 -5.75 4.05
CA ARG A 189 -13.31 -4.63 3.69
C ARG A 189 -13.30 -3.62 4.83
N HIS A 190 -12.14 -3.07 5.11
CA HIS A 190 -11.95 -2.04 6.11
C HIS A 190 -11.43 -0.78 5.45
N GLU A 191 -12.07 0.33 5.77
CA GLU A 191 -11.59 1.63 5.37
C GLU A 191 -10.27 1.94 6.09
N VAL A 192 -9.28 2.34 5.29
CA VAL A 192 -7.97 2.83 5.74
C VAL A 192 -7.84 4.26 5.24
N CYS A 193 -7.81 5.22 6.16
CA CYS A 193 -7.82 6.64 5.83
C CYS A 193 -6.62 7.37 6.43
N LEU A 194 -6.08 8.31 5.66
CA LEU A 194 -5.19 9.36 6.12
C LEU A 194 -5.88 10.71 5.96
N LYS A 195 -6.00 11.47 7.04
CA LYS A 195 -6.74 12.73 7.11
C LYS A 195 -5.89 13.83 7.70
N GLU A 196 -5.87 14.98 7.05
CA GLU A 196 -5.43 16.24 7.62
C GLU A 196 -6.56 16.90 8.42
N ASN A 197 -6.26 17.33 9.64
CA ASN A 197 -7.19 18.02 10.53
C ASN A 197 -6.90 19.52 10.54
N SER A 198 -7.90 20.33 10.87
CA SER A 198 -7.81 21.80 10.91
C SER A 198 -6.86 22.37 11.98
N ASN A 199 -6.30 21.54 12.86
CA ASN A 199 -5.42 21.93 13.96
C ASN A 199 -3.96 21.53 13.74
N ASN A 200 -3.50 21.46 12.48
CA ASN A 200 -2.14 21.07 12.09
C ASN A 200 -1.75 19.68 12.62
N THR A 201 -2.70 18.75 12.55
CA THR A 201 -2.46 17.35 12.86
C THR A 201 -2.96 16.46 11.74
N ILE A 202 -2.42 15.25 11.67
CA ILE A 202 -2.86 14.20 10.77
C ILE A 202 -3.36 13.03 11.58
N THR A 203 -4.49 12.46 11.15
CA THR A 203 -5.07 11.25 11.70
C THR A 203 -4.97 10.13 10.68
N PHE A 204 -4.38 9.01 11.08
CA PHE A 204 -4.39 7.76 10.33
C PHE A 204 -5.35 6.77 11.01
N THR A 205 -6.29 6.22 10.26
CA THR A 205 -7.34 5.32 10.76
C THR A 205 -7.31 4.02 10.00
N VAL A 206 -7.31 2.89 10.72
CA VAL A 206 -7.36 1.53 10.15
C VAL A 206 -8.40 0.73 10.93
N ALA A 207 -9.42 0.21 10.25
CA ALA A 207 -10.46 -0.60 10.87
C ALA A 207 -11.06 0.06 12.14
N GLY A 208 -11.32 1.37 12.07
CA GLY A 208 -11.88 2.17 13.18
C GLY A 208 -10.89 2.58 14.28
N VAL A 209 -9.65 2.07 14.27
CA VAL A 209 -8.60 2.45 15.22
C VAL A 209 -7.79 3.60 14.65
N SER A 210 -7.56 4.65 15.44
CA SER A 210 -6.92 5.88 14.96
C SER A 210 -5.65 6.25 15.71
N LEU A 211 -4.71 6.85 14.99
CA LEU A 211 -3.51 7.51 15.50
C LEU A 211 -3.47 8.95 15.01
N THR A 212 -3.32 9.91 15.92
CA THR A 212 -3.16 11.33 15.56
C THR A 212 -1.78 11.83 15.96
N ARG A 213 -1.16 12.62 15.08
CA ARG A 213 0.17 13.24 15.28
C ARG A 213 0.20 14.65 14.69
N PRO A 214 1.04 15.56 15.22
CA PRO A 214 1.33 16.83 14.55
C PRO A 214 1.82 16.60 13.12
N GLY A 215 1.37 17.44 12.18
CA GLY A 215 1.73 17.33 10.78
C GLY A 215 0.66 17.91 9.86
N GLN A 216 1.02 18.05 8.59
CA GLN A 216 0.17 18.51 7.51
C GLN A 216 0.60 17.80 6.21
N PHE A 217 -0.31 17.65 5.26
CA PHE A 217 0.05 17.17 3.95
C PHE A 217 0.96 18.19 3.24
N PRO A 218 1.79 17.74 2.28
CA PRO A 218 2.61 18.65 1.50
C PRO A 218 1.74 19.70 0.79
N GLU A 219 2.19 20.96 0.83
CA GLU A 219 1.48 22.05 0.17
C GLU A 219 1.55 21.94 -1.37
N GLY A 220 0.44 22.30 -2.02
CA GLY A 220 0.32 22.39 -3.46
C GLY A 220 -0.08 21.09 -4.14
N ASN A 221 0.50 20.83 -5.31
CA ASN A 221 0.22 19.64 -6.10
C ASN A 221 0.86 18.41 -5.46
N VAL A 222 0.05 17.37 -5.22
CA VAL A 222 0.47 16.12 -4.61
C VAL A 222 0.01 14.91 -5.41
N ARG A 223 0.71 13.80 -5.20
CA ARG A 223 0.40 12.44 -5.64
C ARG A 223 0.07 11.60 -4.43
N VAL A 224 -0.90 10.70 -4.59
CA VAL A 224 -1.30 9.74 -3.56
C VAL A 224 -0.76 8.37 -3.94
N TYR A 225 -0.11 7.69 -3.00
CA TYR A 225 0.42 6.36 -3.18
C TYR A 225 -0.13 5.42 -2.11
N PHE A 226 -0.56 4.25 -2.56
CA PHE A 226 -0.93 3.13 -1.71
C PHE A 226 0.13 2.06 -1.85
N TYR A 227 0.48 1.42 -0.74
CA TYR A 227 1.52 0.41 -0.72
C TYR A 227 1.01 -0.83 0.01
N ASP A 228 1.12 -1.96 -0.67
CA ASP A 228 0.90 -3.30 -0.15
C ASP A 228 2.27 -3.99 -0.04
N HIS A 229 2.72 -4.19 1.19
CA HIS A 229 4.07 -4.68 1.50
C HIS A 229 3.99 -6.08 2.06
N ASN A 230 4.86 -6.94 1.56
CA ASN A 230 5.11 -8.24 2.15
C ASN A 230 6.60 -8.39 2.46
N TYR A 231 6.90 -8.82 3.69
CA TYR A 231 8.20 -9.40 4.02
C TYR A 231 7.99 -10.86 4.40
N THR A 232 8.68 -11.74 3.70
CA THR A 232 8.76 -13.15 4.04
C THR A 232 10.26 -13.49 4.06
N PRO A 233 10.85 -14.00 5.16
CA PRO A 233 12.27 -14.30 5.25
C PRO A 233 12.69 -15.59 4.52
#